data_AF-A0A3B9ALR1-F1
#
_entry.id   AF-A0A3B9ALR1-F1
#
_cell.length_a   1.000
_cell.length_b   1.000
_cell.length_c   1.000
_cell.angle_alpha   90.00
_cell.angle_beta   90.00
_cell.angle_gamma   90.00
#
_symmetry.space_group_name_H-M   'P 1'
#
loop_
_entity.id
_entity.type
_entity.pdbx_description
1 polymer ?
#
loop_
_entity_poly.entity_id
_entity_poly.type
_entity_poly.pdbx_seq_one_letter_code
_entity_poly.pdbx_strand_id
1 'polypeptide(L)'
;MEYEIKLSGTPFDDGSVDLDQLEVIAQHLHNIARGALQMRMFGSSYKRGRETEQIARALKIRLRGLSPGSTILHLECQPFRETLRNVQGSLFQQAILEKLPEETPVSLVMESFHDALNPEQSGELLDKYLLKDLQSFKKALVNEAQTIQFSNRGSLPDLQLRLSDFNRLKNIEEQTPNPQPVV
;
A
#
# COMPACT_ATOMS: atom_id res chain seq x y z
N MET A 1 -2.35 11.17 10.51
CA MET A 1 -1.48 10.07 10.97
C MET A 1 -0.13 10.22 10.30
N GLU A 2 0.93 9.86 11.00
CA GLU A 2 2.32 10.04 10.55
C GLU A 2 2.97 8.69 10.34
N TYR A 3 3.67 8.52 9.23
CA TYR A 3 4.36 7.29 8.86
C TYR A 3 5.79 7.62 8.46
N GLU A 4 6.68 6.66 8.58
CA GLU A 4 8.05 6.78 8.11
C GLU A 4 8.31 5.68 7.07
N ILE A 5 8.92 6.06 5.95
CA ILE A 5 9.54 5.11 5.01
C ILE A 5 11.04 5.29 5.10
N LYS A 6 11.73 4.30 5.65
CA LYS A 6 13.18 4.25 5.68
C LYS A 6 13.69 3.49 4.47
N LEU A 7 14.49 4.16 3.65
CA LEU A 7 15.28 3.54 2.60
C LEU A 7 16.68 3.27 3.17
N SER A 8 17.19 2.06 2.99
CA SER A 8 18.53 1.69 3.47
C SER A 8 19.23 0.80 2.45
N GLY A 9 20.56 0.82 2.42
CA GLY A 9 21.34 0.09 1.40
C GLY A 9 21.34 0.76 0.02
N THR A 10 21.03 2.06 -0.03
CA THR A 10 21.24 2.91 -1.21
C THR A 10 22.69 3.45 -1.22
N PRO A 11 23.23 3.83 -2.39
CA PRO A 11 24.51 4.55 -2.46
C PRO A 11 24.46 5.92 -1.74
N PHE A 12 23.25 6.45 -1.53
CA PHE A 12 22.96 7.77 -0.96
C PHE A 12 22.17 7.62 0.35
N ASP A 13 22.73 6.90 1.33
CA ASP A 13 22.12 6.78 2.67
C ASP A 13 22.43 8.03 3.53
N ASP A 14 22.39 9.20 2.92
CA ASP A 14 22.79 10.50 3.47
C ASP A 14 21.58 11.41 3.79
N GLY A 15 20.35 10.88 3.64
CA GLY A 15 19.12 11.65 3.80
C GLY A 15 18.56 12.23 2.50
N SER A 16 19.22 12.00 1.36
CA SER A 16 18.71 12.38 0.04
C SER A 16 17.98 11.22 -0.64
N VAL A 17 17.03 11.55 -1.53
CA VAL A 17 16.32 10.59 -2.38
C VAL A 17 16.31 11.12 -3.80
N ASP A 18 16.56 10.25 -4.76
CA ASP A 18 16.41 10.57 -6.16
C ASP A 18 14.92 10.84 -6.49
N LEU A 19 14.65 11.84 -7.34
CA LEU A 19 13.28 12.23 -7.65
C LEU A 19 12.53 11.17 -8.44
N ASP A 20 13.20 10.44 -9.34
CA ASP A 20 12.58 9.35 -10.09
C ASP A 20 12.23 8.19 -9.14
N GLN A 21 13.13 7.90 -8.18
CA GLN A 21 12.82 6.91 -7.13
C GLN A 21 11.63 7.34 -6.27
N LEU A 22 11.58 8.62 -5.87
CA LEU A 22 10.46 9.16 -5.10
C LEU A 22 9.14 9.09 -5.87
N GLU A 23 9.16 9.40 -7.17
CA GLU A 23 7.99 9.27 -8.05
C GLU A 23 7.50 7.82 -8.09
N VAL A 24 8.40 6.86 -8.31
CA VAL A 24 8.07 5.43 -8.35
C VAL A 24 7.44 4.97 -7.02
N ILE A 25 8.03 5.35 -5.88
CA ILE A 25 7.47 5.06 -4.56
C ILE A 25 6.07 5.65 -4.45
N ALA A 26 5.91 6.96 -4.70
CA ALA A 26 4.63 7.65 -4.56
C ALA A 26 3.53 7.04 -5.46
N GLN A 27 3.87 6.73 -6.70
CA GLN A 27 2.94 6.15 -7.66
C GLN A 27 2.47 4.76 -7.26
N HIS A 28 3.37 3.90 -6.78
CA HIS A 28 2.99 2.56 -6.36
C HIS A 28 2.25 2.55 -5.02
N LEU A 29 2.61 3.42 -4.06
CA LEU A 29 1.83 3.59 -2.83
C LEU A 29 0.39 3.97 -3.13
N HIS A 30 0.19 4.95 -4.02
CA HIS A 30 -1.14 5.38 -4.42
C HIS A 30 -1.94 4.25 -5.08
N ASN A 31 -1.31 3.50 -6.02
CA ASN A 31 -1.97 2.39 -6.72
C ASN A 31 -2.39 1.27 -5.77
N ILE A 32 -1.50 0.86 -4.87
CA ILE A 32 -1.77 -0.19 -3.89
C ILE A 32 -2.86 0.26 -2.91
N ALA A 33 -2.73 1.46 -2.32
CA ALA A 33 -3.73 2.01 -1.40
C ALA A 33 -5.12 2.06 -2.06
N ARG A 34 -5.18 2.48 -3.32
CA ARG A 34 -6.42 2.51 -4.11
C ARG A 34 -6.99 1.12 -4.32
N GLY A 35 -6.18 0.17 -4.77
CA GLY A 35 -6.62 -1.21 -5.00
C GLY A 35 -7.14 -1.86 -3.72
N ALA A 36 -6.41 -1.69 -2.62
CA ALA A 36 -6.80 -2.16 -1.30
C ALA A 36 -8.11 -1.53 -0.80
N LEU A 37 -8.31 -0.23 -1.03
CA LEU A 37 -9.55 0.46 -0.69
C LEU A 37 -10.74 -0.06 -1.51
N GLN A 38 -10.55 -0.24 -2.83
CA GLN A 38 -11.58 -0.82 -3.70
C GLN A 38 -11.94 -2.24 -3.29
N MET A 39 -10.94 -3.04 -2.90
CA MET A 39 -11.13 -4.40 -2.44
C MET A 39 -12.00 -4.46 -1.17
N ARG A 40 -11.73 -3.57 -0.19
CA ARG A 40 -12.53 -3.43 1.06
C ARG A 40 -13.93 -2.83 0.85
N MET A 41 -14.13 -2.04 -0.20
CA MET A 41 -15.42 -1.40 -0.45
C MET A 41 -16.34 -2.23 -1.36
N PHE A 42 -15.75 -2.91 -2.34
CA PHE A 42 -16.48 -3.49 -3.46
C PHE A 42 -16.16 -4.97 -3.73
N GLY A 43 -15.21 -5.57 -3.00
CA GLY A 43 -14.84 -6.97 -3.22
C GLY A 43 -13.98 -7.22 -4.45
N SER A 44 -13.44 -6.17 -5.09
CA SER A 44 -12.41 -6.29 -6.13
C SER A 44 -11.53 -5.05 -6.15
N SER A 45 -10.23 -5.24 -6.38
CA SER A 45 -9.28 -4.14 -6.63
C SER A 45 -9.28 -3.69 -8.10
N TYR A 46 -10.10 -4.33 -8.93
CA TYR A 46 -10.20 -4.00 -10.34
C TYR A 46 -10.76 -2.58 -10.56
N LYS A 47 -10.01 -1.81 -11.34
CA LYS A 47 -10.30 -0.42 -11.67
C LYS A 47 -11.39 -0.35 -12.74
N ARG A 48 -12.63 0.00 -12.38
CA ARG A 48 -13.68 0.34 -13.35
C ARG A 48 -14.06 1.82 -13.23
N GLY A 49 -13.92 2.56 -14.34
CA GLY A 49 -14.34 3.96 -14.43
C GLY A 49 -13.37 4.98 -13.82
N ARG A 50 -13.78 6.25 -13.82
CA ARG A 50 -13.00 7.38 -13.31
C ARG A 50 -13.06 7.42 -11.78
N GLU A 51 -11.93 7.75 -11.17
CA GLU A 51 -11.86 8.02 -9.73
C GLU A 51 -12.72 9.23 -9.37
N THR A 52 -13.54 9.11 -8.32
CA THR A 52 -14.30 10.25 -7.79
C THR A 52 -13.36 11.15 -7.00
N GLU A 53 -13.68 12.44 -6.93
CA GLU A 53 -12.89 13.41 -6.15
C GLU A 53 -12.78 13.00 -4.67
N GLN A 54 -13.82 12.38 -4.13
CA GLN A 54 -13.84 11.91 -2.74
C GLN A 54 -12.81 10.78 -2.52
N ILE A 55 -12.76 9.78 -3.41
CA ILE A 55 -11.77 8.70 -3.33
C ILE A 55 -10.36 9.26 -3.53
N ALA A 56 -10.17 10.14 -4.52
CA ALA A 56 -8.89 10.80 -4.75
C ALA A 56 -8.43 11.61 -3.53
N ARG A 57 -9.35 12.29 -2.83
CA ARG A 57 -9.06 13.01 -1.59
C ARG A 57 -8.69 12.07 -0.45
N ALA A 58 -9.40 10.94 -0.32
CA ALA A 58 -9.15 9.95 0.70
C ALA A 58 -7.77 9.29 0.56
N LEU A 59 -7.30 9.10 -0.68
CA LEU A 59 -6.02 8.48 -0.99
C LEU A 59 -4.83 9.46 -0.98
N LYS A 60 -5.01 10.70 -0.50
CA LYS A 60 -3.91 11.67 -0.42
C LYS A 60 -2.90 11.28 0.66
N ILE A 61 -1.66 11.07 0.22
CA ILE A 61 -0.47 10.90 1.06
C ILE A 61 0.46 12.10 0.79
N ARG A 62 0.98 12.73 1.84
CA ARG A 62 1.85 13.90 1.74
C ARG A 62 3.23 13.58 2.29
N LEU A 63 4.27 13.93 1.54
CA LEU A 63 5.63 13.98 2.06
C LEU A 63 5.79 15.26 2.90
N ARG A 64 6.12 15.10 4.19
CA ARG A 64 6.34 16.19 5.15
C ARG A 64 7.80 16.61 5.24
N GLY A 65 8.72 15.69 5.04
CA GLY A 65 10.14 15.98 5.14
C GLY A 65 11.01 14.76 4.93
N LEU A 66 12.31 15.02 4.99
CA LEU A 66 13.40 14.05 4.86
C LEU A 66 14.29 14.16 6.11
N SER A 67 14.94 13.08 6.52
CA SER A 67 15.92 13.12 7.62
C SER A 67 17.19 12.33 7.28
N PRO A 68 18.36 12.75 7.80
CA PRO A 68 19.65 12.08 7.56
C PRO A 68 19.89 10.88 8.49
N GLY A 69 20.92 10.07 8.19
CA GLY A 69 21.34 8.90 8.98
C GLY A 69 20.78 7.57 8.49
N SER A 70 19.68 7.65 7.76
CA SER A 70 19.32 6.88 6.57
C SER A 70 18.32 7.73 5.78
N THR A 71 18.03 7.46 4.50
CA THR A 71 17.00 8.26 3.81
C THR A 71 15.60 7.92 4.33
N ILE A 72 15.11 8.75 5.27
CA ILE A 72 13.80 8.60 5.90
C ILE A 72 12.81 9.61 5.28
N LEU A 73 11.75 9.09 4.67
CA LEU A 73 10.63 9.86 4.16
C LEU A 73 9.56 9.96 5.26
N HIS A 74 9.29 11.18 5.72
CA HIS A 74 8.20 11.44 6.66
C HIS A 74 6.90 11.65 5.90
N LEU A 75 5.94 10.74 6.06
CA LEU A 75 4.66 10.78 5.38
C LEU A 75 3.53 11.17 6.33
N GLU A 76 2.52 11.86 5.80
CA GLU A 76 1.29 12.16 6.51
C GLU A 76 0.08 11.88 5.63
N CYS A 77 -0.93 11.25 6.21
CA CYS A 77 -2.24 11.06 5.59
C CYS A 77 -3.36 11.14 6.65
N GLN A 78 -4.59 11.35 6.19
CA GLN A 78 -5.76 11.43 7.07
C GLN A 78 -6.42 10.04 7.16
N PRO A 79 -7.01 9.68 8.32
CA PRO A 79 -7.82 8.48 8.41
C PRO A 79 -9.09 8.60 7.55
N PHE A 80 -9.65 7.47 7.15
CA PHE A 80 -10.79 7.46 6.24
C PHE A 80 -12.07 8.04 6.84
N ARG A 81 -12.24 8.03 8.17
CA ARG A 81 -13.35 8.75 8.82
C ARG A 81 -13.38 10.25 8.53
N GLU A 82 -12.23 10.84 8.19
CA GLU A 82 -12.14 12.27 7.85
C GLU A 82 -12.37 12.56 6.36
N THR A 83 -12.34 11.52 5.52
CA THR A 83 -12.30 11.67 4.06
C THR A 83 -13.40 10.92 3.29
N LEU A 84 -13.89 9.79 3.83
CA LEU A 84 -14.89 8.89 3.23
C LEU A 84 -16.28 8.92 3.89
N ARG A 85 -16.61 9.98 4.64
CA ARG A 85 -17.85 10.10 5.47
C ARG A 85 -19.18 9.74 4.79
N ASN A 86 -19.27 9.80 3.46
CA ASN A 86 -20.51 9.59 2.69
C ASN A 86 -20.44 8.42 1.70
N VAL A 87 -19.44 7.56 1.81
CA VAL A 87 -19.24 6.47 0.86
C VAL A 87 -19.96 5.22 1.35
N GLN A 88 -20.95 4.75 0.58
CA GLN A 88 -21.61 3.48 0.84
C GLN A 88 -20.73 2.33 0.33
N GLY A 89 -20.28 1.47 1.24
CA GLY A 89 -19.61 0.22 0.90
C GLY A 89 -20.60 -0.92 0.65
N SER A 90 -20.09 -2.06 0.18
CA SER A 90 -20.88 -3.28 0.00
C SER A 90 -21.40 -3.78 1.36
N LEU A 91 -22.72 -4.01 1.45
CA LEU A 91 -23.37 -4.57 2.65
C LEU A 91 -22.84 -5.95 3.04
N PHE A 92 -22.15 -6.64 2.13
CA PHE A 92 -21.59 -7.96 2.34
C PHE A 92 -20.25 -7.97 3.13
N GLN A 93 -19.70 -6.79 3.47
CA GLN A 93 -18.41 -6.66 4.16
C GLN A 93 -18.49 -5.79 5.43
N GLN A 94 -19.55 -5.92 6.23
CA GLN A 94 -19.81 -5.05 7.39
C GLN A 94 -18.64 -4.96 8.38
N ALA A 95 -18.02 -6.09 8.75
CA ALA A 95 -16.89 -6.10 9.70
C ALA A 95 -15.64 -5.35 9.17
N ILE A 96 -15.45 -5.31 7.85
CA ILE A 96 -14.37 -4.56 7.20
C ILE A 96 -14.72 -3.07 7.16
N LEU A 97 -15.98 -2.75 6.84
CA LEU A 97 -16.48 -1.38 6.81
C LEU A 97 -16.51 -0.72 8.20
N GLU A 98 -16.58 -1.50 9.28
CA GLU A 98 -16.45 -1.00 10.65
C GLU A 98 -15.01 -0.57 11.00
N LYS A 99 -14.00 -1.25 10.44
CA LYS A 99 -12.57 -0.93 10.68
C LYS A 99 -12.05 0.16 9.76
N LEU A 100 -12.54 0.20 8.53
CA LEU A 100 -12.10 1.13 7.48
C LEU A 100 -12.01 2.60 7.94
N PRO A 101 -12.94 3.17 8.74
CA PRO A 101 -12.85 4.56 9.18
C PRO A 101 -11.57 4.92 9.95
N GLU A 102 -10.98 3.95 10.66
CA GLU A 102 -9.75 4.14 11.44
C GLU A 102 -8.48 3.86 10.61
N GLU A 103 -8.62 3.23 9.44
CA GLU A 103 -7.52 2.97 8.52
C GLU A 103 -7.12 4.24 7.75
N THR A 104 -5.95 4.18 7.12
CA THR A 104 -5.41 5.23 6.27
C THR A 104 -4.90 4.62 4.95
N PRO A 105 -4.65 5.44 3.91
CA PRO A 105 -4.04 4.94 2.68
C PRO A 105 -2.72 4.19 2.91
N VAL A 106 -1.90 4.62 3.87
CA VAL A 106 -0.61 3.96 4.15
C VAL A 106 -0.80 2.68 4.95
N SER A 107 -1.76 2.63 5.89
CA SER A 107 -2.07 1.37 6.60
C SER A 107 -2.56 0.31 5.63
N LEU A 108 -3.40 0.69 4.65
CA LEU A 108 -3.87 -0.22 3.60
C LEU A 108 -2.71 -0.83 2.79
N VAL A 109 -1.70 -0.04 2.47
CA VAL A 109 -0.49 -0.54 1.80
C VAL A 109 0.23 -1.56 2.68
N MET A 110 0.48 -1.20 3.95
CA MET A 110 1.20 -2.05 4.89
C MET A 110 0.48 -3.39 5.11
N GLU A 111 -0.83 -3.34 5.33
CA GLU A 111 -1.69 -4.52 5.50
C GLU A 111 -1.72 -5.38 4.24
N SER A 112 -1.82 -4.78 3.05
CA SER A 112 -1.83 -5.54 1.79
C SER A 112 -0.53 -6.33 1.59
N PHE A 113 0.62 -5.77 1.98
CA PHE A 113 1.88 -6.50 1.95
C PHE A 113 1.96 -7.56 3.06
N HIS A 114 1.52 -7.25 4.28
CA HIS A 114 1.49 -8.23 5.38
C HIS A 114 0.61 -9.43 5.03
N ASP A 115 -0.58 -9.18 4.48
CA ASP A 115 -1.48 -10.20 3.97
C ASP A 115 -0.77 -11.02 2.89
N ALA A 116 -0.21 -10.38 1.85
CA ALA A 116 0.36 -11.12 0.73
C ALA A 116 1.64 -11.90 1.11
N LEU A 117 2.41 -11.43 2.09
CA LEU A 117 3.61 -12.11 2.57
C LEU A 117 3.30 -13.16 3.65
N ASN A 118 2.10 -13.16 4.23
CA ASN A 118 1.67 -14.13 5.24
C ASN A 118 0.33 -14.79 4.84
N PRO A 119 0.32 -15.66 3.79
CA PRO A 119 -0.87 -16.32 3.24
C PRO A 119 -1.77 -17.01 4.26
N GLU A 120 -1.20 -17.50 5.36
CA GLU A 120 -1.98 -18.19 6.42
C GLU A 120 -2.83 -17.23 7.27
N GLN A 121 -2.58 -15.93 7.16
CA GLN A 121 -3.31 -14.86 7.86
C GLN A 121 -4.11 -13.97 6.90
N SER A 122 -3.88 -14.09 5.59
CA SER A 122 -4.55 -13.28 4.58
C SER A 122 -6.02 -13.65 4.51
N GLY A 123 -6.89 -12.69 4.79
CA GLY A 123 -8.31 -12.83 4.49
C GLY A 123 -8.58 -12.82 2.97
N GLU A 124 -9.86 -12.81 2.60
CA GLU A 124 -10.35 -12.71 1.21
C GLU A 124 -10.05 -11.35 0.52
N LEU A 125 -9.09 -10.56 1.04
CA LEU A 125 -8.83 -9.17 0.64
C LEU A 125 -7.67 -9.01 -0.37
N LEU A 126 -7.26 -10.10 -1.02
CA LEU A 126 -6.27 -10.09 -2.09
C LEU A 126 -6.90 -10.66 -3.37
N ASP A 127 -6.78 -9.91 -4.46
CA ASP A 127 -7.06 -10.41 -5.80
C ASP A 127 -5.82 -10.27 -6.69
N LYS A 128 -5.89 -10.85 -7.89
CA LYS A 128 -4.76 -10.84 -8.82
C LYS A 128 -4.31 -9.43 -9.23
N TYR A 129 -5.23 -8.47 -9.28
CA TYR A 129 -4.89 -7.10 -9.67
C TYR A 129 -4.11 -6.39 -8.56
N LEU A 130 -4.49 -6.58 -7.30
CA LEU A 130 -3.78 -6.04 -6.16
C LEU A 130 -2.41 -6.70 -6.02
N LEU A 131 -2.31 -8.02 -6.20
CA LEU A 131 -1.03 -8.74 -6.23
C LEU A 131 -0.08 -8.20 -7.31
N LYS A 132 -0.59 -7.82 -8.48
CA LYS A 132 0.22 -7.17 -9.54
C LYS A 132 0.70 -5.78 -9.14
N ASP A 133 -0.16 -4.98 -8.50
CA ASP A 133 0.22 -3.65 -8.01
C ASP A 133 1.28 -3.77 -6.88
N LEU A 134 1.13 -4.73 -5.97
CA LEU A 134 2.13 -5.09 -4.96
C LEU A 134 3.44 -5.55 -5.62
N GLN A 135 3.38 -6.47 -6.57
CA GLN A 135 4.56 -6.97 -7.29
C GLN A 135 5.32 -5.85 -8.01
N SER A 136 4.59 -4.88 -8.57
CA SER A 136 5.17 -3.76 -9.30
C SER A 136 5.94 -2.81 -8.39
N PHE A 137 5.65 -2.76 -7.08
CA PHE A 137 6.40 -1.98 -6.10
C PHE A 137 7.87 -2.39 -6.02
N LYS A 138 8.25 -3.59 -6.49
CA LYS A 138 9.65 -4.02 -6.66
C LYS A 138 10.50 -2.96 -7.35
N LYS A 139 9.93 -2.17 -8.27
CA LYS A 139 10.62 -1.10 -9.00
C LYS A 139 11.17 0.03 -8.11
N ALA A 140 10.65 0.17 -6.89
CA ALA A 140 11.17 1.13 -5.90
C ALA A 140 12.54 0.72 -5.32
N LEU A 141 12.89 -0.57 -5.43
CA LEU A 141 14.19 -1.11 -5.04
C LEU A 141 15.17 -0.99 -6.22
N VAL A 142 16.19 -0.15 -6.08
CA VAL A 142 17.19 0.13 -7.12
C VAL A 142 18.33 -0.89 -7.16
N ASN A 143 18.50 -1.70 -6.11
CA ASN A 143 19.52 -2.75 -6.02
C ASN A 143 19.12 -3.85 -5.04
N GLU A 144 19.88 -4.95 -4.99
CA GLU A 144 19.59 -6.12 -4.14
C GLU A 144 19.84 -5.90 -2.65
N ALA A 145 20.78 -5.00 -2.30
CA ALA A 145 21.09 -4.66 -0.91
C ALA A 145 20.06 -3.68 -0.31
N GLN A 146 19.26 -3.03 -1.16
CA GLN A 146 18.30 -2.05 -0.70
C GLN A 146 17.15 -2.72 0.06
N THR A 147 16.73 -2.04 1.13
CA THR A 147 15.51 -2.37 1.87
C THR A 147 14.63 -1.14 2.01
N ILE A 148 13.32 -1.35 2.03
CA ILE A 148 12.31 -0.32 2.27
C ILE A 148 11.54 -0.73 3.52
N GLN A 149 11.65 0.04 4.58
CA GLN A 149 10.93 -0.21 5.83
C GLN A 149 9.85 0.84 6.05
N PHE A 150 8.63 0.41 6.32
CA PHE A 150 7.51 1.24 6.73
C PHE A 150 7.31 1.08 8.23
N SER A 151 7.10 2.20 8.92
CA SER A 151 6.73 2.22 10.33
C SER A 151 5.69 3.31 10.60
N ASN A 152 4.94 3.14 11.68
CA ASN A 152 3.97 4.11 12.20
C ASN A 152 4.12 4.24 13.72
N ARG A 153 5.35 4.49 14.18
CA ARG A 153 5.69 4.66 15.61
C ARG A 153 5.06 3.60 16.54
N GLY A 154 4.96 2.35 16.07
CA GLY A 154 4.45 1.20 16.81
C GLY A 154 2.94 0.97 16.77
N SER A 155 2.13 1.77 16.05
CA SER A 155 0.68 1.52 15.97
C SER A 155 0.29 0.38 15.03
N LEU A 156 1.18 0.02 14.09
CA LEU A 156 1.07 -1.12 13.19
C LEU A 156 2.39 -1.91 13.21
N PRO A 157 2.38 -3.22 12.94
CA PRO A 157 3.61 -3.97 12.74
C PRO A 157 4.42 -3.36 11.59
N ASP A 158 5.69 -3.08 11.86
CA ASP A 158 6.62 -2.60 10.84
C ASP A 158 6.65 -3.56 9.65
N LEU A 159 6.71 -2.99 8.45
CA LEU A 159 6.83 -3.74 7.22
C LEU A 159 8.22 -3.49 6.65
N GLN A 160 9.03 -4.53 6.49
CA GLN A 160 10.31 -4.44 5.81
C GLN A 160 10.26 -5.23 4.50
N LEU A 161 10.54 -4.56 3.39
CA LEU A 161 10.55 -5.13 2.05
C LEU A 161 11.97 -5.22 1.51
N ARG A 162 12.30 -6.37 0.94
CA ARG A 162 13.53 -6.70 0.23
C ARG A 162 13.18 -7.30 -1.14
N LEU A 163 14.15 -7.32 -2.04
CA LEU A 163 13.95 -7.85 -3.39
C LEU A 163 13.45 -9.31 -3.39
N SER A 164 13.88 -10.10 -2.41
CA SER A 164 13.47 -11.50 -2.22
C SER A 164 11.98 -11.67 -1.94
N ASP A 165 11.33 -10.71 -1.29
CA ASP A 165 9.92 -10.79 -0.91
C ASP A 165 9.02 -10.77 -2.16
N PHE A 166 9.46 -10.07 -3.21
CA PHE A 166 8.78 -10.02 -4.50
C PHE A 166 8.92 -11.30 -5.33
N ASN A 167 9.85 -12.20 -4.99
CA ASN A 167 9.85 -13.53 -5.60
C ASN A 167 8.71 -14.37 -5.03
N ARG A 168 8.40 -14.21 -3.74
CA ARG A 168 7.27 -14.86 -3.10
C ARG A 168 5.94 -14.32 -3.63
N LEU A 169 5.80 -13.00 -3.74
CA LEU A 169 4.61 -12.35 -4.31
C LEU A 169 4.34 -12.81 -5.75
N LYS A 170 5.38 -12.92 -6.59
CA LYS A 170 5.25 -13.45 -7.95
C LYS A 170 4.62 -14.85 -7.99
N ASN A 171 5.10 -15.76 -7.13
CA ASN A 171 4.55 -17.12 -7.08
C ASN A 171 3.07 -17.13 -6.68
N ILE A 172 2.69 -16.27 -5.72
CA ILE A 172 1.29 -16.14 -5.27
C ILE A 172 0.42 -15.56 -6.40
N GLU A 173 0.91 -14.55 -7.12
CA GLU A 173 0.22 -13.95 -8.27
C GLU A 173 -0.06 -14.98 -9.37
N GLU A 174 0.92 -15.81 -9.70
CA GLU A 174 0.80 -16.85 -10.72
C GLU A 174 -0.22 -17.93 -10.36
N GLN A 175 -0.32 -18.29 -9.07
CA GLN A 175 -1.27 -19.26 -8.54
C GLN A 175 -2.69 -18.67 -8.35
N THR A 176 -2.81 -17.35 -8.24
CA THR A 176 -4.10 -16.68 -8.06
C THR A 176 -4.87 -16.62 -9.38
N PRO A 177 -6.10 -17.17 -9.45
CA PRO A 177 -6.89 -17.13 -10.67
C PRO A 177 -7.29 -15.69 -11.03
N ASN A 178 -7.57 -15.46 -12.31
CA ASN A 178 -8.13 -14.17 -12.71
C ASN A 178 -9.53 -14.00 -12.09
N PRO A 179 -9.89 -12.79 -11.61
CA PRO A 179 -11.25 -12.51 -11.15
C PRO A 179 -12.24 -12.83 -12.28
N GLN A 180 -13.24 -13.64 -11.98
CA GLN A 180 -14.32 -13.92 -12.94
C GLN A 180 -15.41 -12.86 -12.79
N PRO A 181 -15.92 -12.30 -13.90
CA PRO A 181 -17.09 -11.44 -13.82
C PRO A 181 -18.28 -12.29 -13.33
N VAL A 182 -18.96 -11.81 -12.29
CA VAL A 182 -20.26 -12.38 -11.90
C VAL A 182 -21.23 -12.06 -13.04
N VAL A 183 -21.74 -13.09 -13.72
CA VAL A 183 -22.74 -13.00 -14.79
C VAL A 183 -24.14 -12.99 -14.20
#